data_AF-A0A1G3KXM2-F1
#
_entry.id   AF-A0A1G3KXM2-F1
#
_cell.length_a   1.000
_cell.length_b   1.000
_cell.length_c   1.000
_cell.angle_alpha   90.00
_cell.angle_beta   90.00
_cell.angle_gamma   90.00
#
_symmetry.space_group_name_H-M   'P 1'
#
loop_
_entity.id
_entity.type
_entity.pdbx_description
1 polymer ?
#
loop_
_entity_poly.entity_id
_entity_poly.type
_entity_poly.pdbx_seq_one_letter_code
_entity_poly.pdbx_strand_id
1 'polypeptide(L)'
;MILFLNFRLKRIFQKNDAQALDQLLKAGLNPDYCFQGTELIFHTLENDEFFEILIRYQPNLDVSIPNKSYTPLIAAIKKNRTKTALRLIKLGCDTRLVSFAGLEPLIYALEMKEPDVAGALLDKEESIEYLKGVLEFSKKHRFSEESLKQVEERIAKLQSEKRGKSD
;
A
#
# COMPACT_ATOMS: atom_id res chain seq x y z
N MET A 1 -17.22 20.89 -17.97
CA MET A 1 -16.40 19.69 -18.28
C MET A 1 -16.16 18.81 -17.05
N ILE A 2 -15.58 19.33 -15.96
CA ILE A 2 -15.28 18.56 -14.72
C ILE A 2 -16.53 17.99 -14.01
N LEU A 3 -17.62 18.77 -13.90
CA LEU A 3 -18.87 18.29 -13.27
C LEU A 3 -19.47 17.07 -13.98
N PHE A 4 -19.40 17.05 -15.32
CA PHE A 4 -19.91 15.93 -16.13
C PHE A 4 -19.04 14.67 -15.96
N LEU A 5 -17.71 14.84 -15.89
CA LEU A 5 -16.79 13.75 -15.61
C LEU A 5 -17.01 13.14 -14.22
N ASN A 6 -17.16 13.98 -13.19
CA ASN A 6 -17.48 13.51 -11.84
C ASN A 6 -18.82 12.78 -11.77
N PHE A 7 -19.83 13.24 -12.50
CA PHE A 7 -21.12 12.54 -12.57
C PHE A 7 -20.98 11.15 -13.21
N ARG A 8 -20.20 11.03 -14.29
CA ARG A 8 -19.90 9.74 -14.93
C ARG A 8 -19.14 8.80 -14.00
N LEU A 9 -18.06 9.27 -13.37
CA LEU A 9 -17.28 8.47 -12.41
C LEU A 9 -18.13 8.01 -11.23
N LYS A 10 -18.97 8.89 -10.67
CA LYS A 10 -19.93 8.51 -9.62
C LYS A 10 -20.83 7.37 -10.06
N ARG A 11 -21.40 7.43 -11.27
CA ARG A 11 -22.24 6.36 -11.81
C ARG A 11 -21.46 5.07 -12.06
N ILE A 12 -20.22 5.16 -12.54
CA ILE A 12 -19.33 4.02 -12.80
C ILE A 12 -19.08 3.25 -11.50
N PHE A 13 -18.64 3.92 -10.43
CA PHE A 13 -18.37 3.28 -9.15
C PHE A 13 -19.64 2.74 -8.49
N GLN A 14 -20.75 3.48 -8.56
CA GLN A 14 -22.04 3.02 -8.00
C GLN A 14 -22.60 1.78 -8.71
N LYS A 15 -22.39 1.66 -10.02
CA LYS A 15 -22.88 0.53 -10.82
C LYS A 15 -21.86 -0.60 -10.97
N ASN A 16 -20.67 -0.44 -10.41
CA ASN A 16 -19.56 -1.35 -10.61
C ASN A 16 -19.22 -1.59 -12.11
N ASP A 17 -19.25 -0.52 -12.92
CA ASP A 17 -19.08 -0.57 -14.37
C ASP A 17 -17.60 -0.45 -14.78
N ALA A 18 -16.85 -1.54 -14.58
CA ALA A 18 -15.44 -1.64 -14.92
C ALA A 18 -15.14 -1.30 -16.39
N GLN A 19 -15.99 -1.75 -17.31
CA GLN A 19 -15.85 -1.48 -18.73
C GLN A 19 -15.95 0.02 -19.03
N ALA A 20 -16.89 0.74 -18.41
CA ALA A 20 -16.99 2.18 -18.59
C ALA A 20 -15.80 2.94 -17.99
N LEU A 21 -15.18 2.45 -16.91
CA LEU A 21 -13.92 3.03 -16.41
C LEU A 21 -12.80 2.88 -17.45
N ASP A 22 -12.62 1.67 -17.98
CA ASP A 22 -11.61 1.39 -19.01
C ASP A 22 -11.82 2.26 -20.27
N GLN A 23 -13.07 2.44 -20.70
CA GLN A 23 -13.40 3.33 -21.81
C GLN A 23 -13.01 4.80 -21.54
N LEU A 24 -13.20 5.29 -20.31
CA LEU A 24 -12.79 6.66 -19.97
C LEU A 24 -11.26 6.81 -19.97
N LEU A 25 -10.53 5.83 -19.42
CA LEU A 25 -9.07 5.83 -19.42
C LEU A 25 -8.52 5.75 -20.85
N LYS A 26 -9.09 4.90 -21.72
CA LYS A 26 -8.79 4.86 -23.17
C LYS A 26 -9.05 6.19 -23.86
N ALA A 27 -10.07 6.92 -23.43
CA ALA A 27 -10.41 8.24 -23.98
C ALA A 27 -9.51 9.38 -23.45
N GLY A 28 -8.51 9.08 -22.62
CA GLY A 28 -7.55 10.06 -22.11
C GLY A 28 -7.91 10.64 -20.73
N LEU A 29 -8.79 9.99 -19.95
CA LEU A 29 -8.91 10.32 -18.53
C LEU A 29 -7.56 10.10 -17.85
N ASN A 30 -7.06 11.15 -17.17
CA ASN A 30 -5.84 11.05 -16.38
C ASN A 30 -6.04 10.00 -15.26
N PRO A 31 -5.20 8.94 -15.16
CA PRO A 31 -5.28 7.95 -14.08
C PRO A 31 -5.08 8.55 -12.67
N ASP A 32 -4.42 9.71 -12.57
CA ASP A 32 -4.22 10.46 -11.30
C ASP A 32 -5.35 11.45 -11.00
N TYR A 33 -6.47 11.37 -11.72
CA TYR A 33 -7.56 12.31 -11.56
C TYR A 33 -8.13 12.31 -10.12
N CYS A 34 -8.30 13.50 -9.54
CA CYS A 34 -8.91 13.67 -8.24
C CYS A 34 -10.45 13.60 -8.33
N PHE A 35 -11.02 12.48 -7.90
CA PHE A 35 -12.46 12.26 -7.77
C PHE A 35 -12.89 12.41 -6.30
N GLN A 36 -13.82 13.34 -6.03
CA GLN A 36 -14.31 13.63 -4.68
C GLN A 36 -13.21 13.99 -3.66
N GLY A 37 -12.13 14.62 -4.13
CA GLY A 37 -11.02 15.08 -3.27
C GLY A 37 -9.94 14.02 -3.02
N THR A 38 -10.01 12.86 -3.66
CA THR A 38 -8.93 11.85 -3.65
C THR A 38 -8.69 11.30 -5.04
N GLU A 39 -7.47 10.89 -5.33
CA GLU A 39 -7.06 10.28 -6.58
C GLU A 39 -7.83 8.99 -6.86
N LEU A 40 -8.05 8.68 -8.15
CA LEU A 40 -8.84 7.51 -8.58
C LEU A 40 -8.40 6.21 -7.92
N ILE A 41 -7.09 6.03 -7.71
CA ILE A 41 -6.54 4.82 -7.11
C ILE A 41 -7.22 4.44 -5.79
N PHE A 42 -7.53 5.42 -4.92
CA PHE A 42 -8.19 5.18 -3.63
C PHE A 42 -9.61 4.60 -3.75
N HIS A 43 -10.31 4.92 -4.85
CA HIS A 43 -11.66 4.42 -5.15
C HIS A 43 -11.63 3.01 -5.75
N THR A 44 -10.47 2.56 -6.23
CA THR A 44 -10.30 1.23 -6.85
C THR A 44 -9.80 0.17 -5.88
N LEU A 45 -9.20 0.54 -4.74
CA LEU A 45 -8.54 -0.40 -3.81
C LEU A 45 -9.41 -1.55 -3.29
N GLU A 46 -10.74 -1.36 -3.28
CA GLU A 46 -11.70 -2.35 -2.77
C GLU A 46 -12.27 -3.25 -3.86
N ASN A 47 -11.92 -3.00 -5.11
CA ASN A 47 -12.40 -3.72 -6.27
C ASN A 47 -11.24 -4.10 -7.18
N ASP A 48 -10.90 -5.39 -7.17
CA ASP A 48 -9.76 -5.94 -7.90
C ASP A 48 -9.82 -5.64 -9.40
N GLU A 49 -11.02 -5.63 -10.01
CA GLU A 49 -11.19 -5.35 -11.43
C GLU A 49 -10.90 -3.89 -11.76
N PHE A 50 -11.48 -2.95 -11.00
CA PHE A 50 -11.18 -1.53 -11.16
C PHE A 50 -9.70 -1.22 -10.90
N PHE A 51 -9.11 -1.88 -9.89
CA PHE A 51 -7.71 -1.70 -9.56
C PHE A 51 -6.81 -2.16 -10.69
N GLU A 52 -7.00 -3.37 -11.22
CA GLU A 52 -6.20 -3.88 -12.33
C GLU A 52 -6.43 -3.11 -13.63
N ILE A 53 -7.62 -2.56 -13.87
CA ILE A 53 -7.85 -1.65 -15.00
C ILE A 53 -7.02 -0.38 -14.83
N LEU A 54 -7.10 0.28 -13.67
CA LEU A 54 -6.40 1.54 -13.44
C LEU A 54 -4.88 1.36 -13.52
N ILE A 55 -4.33 0.30 -12.91
CA ILE A 55 -2.88 0.02 -12.91
C ILE A 55 -2.29 -0.10 -14.33
N ARG A 56 -3.06 -0.56 -15.32
CA ARG A 56 -2.60 -0.63 -16.73
C ARG A 56 -2.23 0.73 -17.30
N TYR A 57 -2.78 1.81 -16.74
CA TYR A 57 -2.53 3.18 -17.15
C TYR A 57 -1.46 3.87 -16.28
N GLN A 58 -0.74 3.12 -15.44
CA GLN A 58 0.39 3.60 -14.64
C GLN A 58 0.07 4.83 -13.78
N PRO A 59 -0.95 4.78 -12.91
CA PRO A 59 -1.20 5.85 -11.94
C PRO A 59 0.01 6.02 -11.02
N ASN A 60 0.14 7.22 -10.46
CA ASN A 60 1.04 7.46 -9.35
C ASN A 60 0.58 6.67 -8.11
N LEU A 61 1.45 5.78 -7.63
CA LEU A 61 1.19 4.90 -6.48
C LEU A 61 1.56 5.53 -5.14
N ASP A 62 2.24 6.68 -5.17
CA ASP A 62 2.86 7.34 -4.01
C ASP A 62 2.09 8.62 -3.61
N VAL A 63 0.86 8.74 -4.09
CA VAL A 63 -0.10 9.79 -3.70
C VAL A 63 -0.55 9.61 -2.26
N SER A 64 -1.12 10.65 -1.65
CA SER A 64 -1.57 10.58 -0.26
C SER A 64 -2.91 11.26 -0.06
N ILE A 65 -3.77 10.67 0.78
CA ILE A 65 -5.05 11.28 1.13
C ILE A 65 -4.79 12.60 1.90
N PRO A 66 -5.32 13.76 1.47
CA PRO A 66 -4.94 15.08 2.00
C PRO A 66 -5.00 15.26 3.53
N ASN A 67 -5.89 14.54 4.23
CA ASN A 67 -6.09 14.69 5.68
C ASN A 67 -5.47 13.57 6.53
N LYS A 68 -5.05 12.47 5.92
CA LYS A 68 -4.51 11.30 6.64
C LYS A 68 -3.08 10.97 6.22
N SER A 69 -2.62 11.54 5.12
CA SER A 69 -1.41 11.17 4.38
C SER A 69 -1.31 9.67 4.14
N TYR A 70 -2.43 8.97 4.00
CA TYR A 70 -2.42 7.55 3.69
C TYR A 70 -2.07 7.38 2.22
N THR A 71 -0.99 6.65 1.96
CA THR A 71 -0.68 6.15 0.63
C THR A 71 -1.65 5.04 0.22
N PRO A 72 -1.78 4.73 -1.08
CA PRO A 72 -2.52 3.57 -1.56
C PRO A 72 -2.16 2.29 -0.81
N LEU A 73 -0.87 2.08 -0.49
CA LEU A 73 -0.40 0.92 0.26
C LEU A 73 -0.94 0.92 1.70
N ILE A 74 -0.82 2.03 2.44
CA ILE A 74 -1.35 2.14 3.81
C ILE A 74 -2.88 1.96 3.81
N ALA A 75 -3.57 2.57 2.84
CA ALA A 75 -5.01 2.45 2.70
C ALA A 75 -5.45 0.99 2.43
N ALA A 76 -4.74 0.26 1.57
CA ALA A 76 -5.01 -1.16 1.31
C ALA A 76 -4.81 -2.01 2.57
N ILE A 77 -3.76 -1.76 3.36
CA ILE A 77 -3.49 -2.45 4.63
C ILE A 77 -4.60 -2.18 5.65
N LYS A 78 -4.96 -0.91 5.88
CA LYS A 78 -6.02 -0.55 6.84
C LYS A 78 -7.39 -1.10 6.44
N LYS A 79 -7.63 -1.33 5.14
CA LYS A 79 -8.86 -1.93 4.61
C LYS A 79 -8.82 -3.47 4.54
N ASN A 80 -7.76 -4.13 5.03
CA ASN A 80 -7.57 -5.58 4.91
C ASN A 80 -7.71 -6.06 3.45
N ARG A 81 -7.05 -5.35 2.53
CA ARG A 81 -6.98 -5.71 1.10
C ARG A 81 -5.60 -6.29 0.80
N THR A 82 -5.30 -7.44 1.42
CA THR A 82 -4.00 -8.12 1.35
C THR A 82 -3.51 -8.30 -0.09
N LYS A 83 -4.38 -8.78 -1.00
CA LYS A 83 -4.04 -8.96 -2.42
C LYS A 83 -3.63 -7.65 -3.09
N THR A 84 -4.42 -6.60 -2.90
CA THR A 84 -4.15 -5.26 -3.43
C THR A 84 -2.86 -4.67 -2.84
N ALA A 85 -2.62 -4.83 -1.53
CA ALA A 85 -1.40 -4.38 -0.88
C ALA A 85 -0.16 -5.10 -1.44
N LEU A 86 -0.19 -6.43 -1.56
CA LEU A 86 0.89 -7.21 -2.17
C LEU A 86 1.12 -6.82 -3.63
N ARG A 87 0.06 -6.50 -4.37
CA ARG A 87 0.15 -6.03 -5.75
C ARG A 87 0.83 -4.67 -5.84
N LEU A 88 0.46 -3.71 -4.99
CA LEU A 88 1.12 -2.40 -4.88
C LEU A 88 2.61 -2.53 -4.56
N ILE A 89 2.98 -3.41 -3.63
CA ILE A 89 4.39 -3.69 -3.28
C ILE A 89 5.14 -4.23 -4.51
N LYS A 90 4.54 -5.16 -5.26
CA LYS A 90 5.13 -5.72 -6.48
C LYS A 90 5.27 -4.69 -7.61
N LEU A 91 4.40 -3.70 -7.66
CA LEU A 91 4.45 -2.61 -8.63
C LEU A 91 5.51 -1.54 -8.28
N GLY A 92 6.16 -1.65 -7.12
CA GLY A 92 7.31 -0.80 -6.78
C GLY A 92 6.95 0.55 -6.15
N CYS A 93 5.76 0.69 -5.54
CA CYS A 93 5.45 1.86 -4.72
C CYS A 93 6.46 2.07 -3.59
N ASP A 94 6.62 3.31 -3.14
CA ASP A 94 7.48 3.66 -2.02
C ASP A 94 6.89 3.12 -0.71
N THR A 95 7.59 2.16 -0.12
CA THR A 95 7.19 1.48 1.12
C THR A 95 7.62 2.22 2.39
N ARG A 96 8.20 3.42 2.28
CA ARG A 96 8.67 4.25 3.40
C ARG A 96 7.87 5.54 3.61
N LEU A 97 6.91 5.83 2.73
CA LEU A 97 6.05 7.00 2.89
C LEU A 97 5.20 6.90 4.16
N VAL A 98 5.30 7.92 5.00
CA VAL A 98 4.64 7.96 6.31
C VAL A 98 3.24 8.56 6.24
N SER A 99 2.34 8.04 7.09
CA SER A 99 1.05 8.67 7.34
C SER A 99 1.19 9.98 8.13
N PHE A 100 0.08 10.68 8.35
CA PHE A 100 0.03 11.87 9.20
C PHE A 100 0.49 11.57 10.65
N ALA A 101 0.35 10.32 11.11
CA ALA A 101 0.84 9.88 12.42
C ALA A 101 2.35 9.57 12.44
N GLY A 102 3.06 9.77 11.32
CA GLY A 102 4.47 9.42 11.18
C GLY A 102 4.73 7.93 11.08
N LEU A 103 3.71 7.13 10.73
CA LEU A 103 3.82 5.66 10.67
C LEU A 103 3.95 5.18 9.23
N GLU A 104 4.91 4.27 9.01
CA GLU A 104 5.20 3.66 7.73
C GLU A 104 4.31 2.42 7.45
N PRO A 105 4.19 1.97 6.18
CA PRO A 105 3.43 0.78 5.80
C PRO A 105 3.76 -0.48 6.60
N LEU A 106 5.04 -0.72 6.93
CA LEU A 106 5.43 -1.90 7.71
C LEU A 106 4.81 -1.88 9.11
N ILE A 107 4.79 -0.73 9.77
CA ILE A 107 4.14 -0.58 11.08
C ILE A 107 2.65 -0.89 10.99
N TYR A 108 1.96 -0.39 9.96
CA TYR A 108 0.56 -0.70 9.74
C TYR A 108 0.32 -2.19 9.48
N ALA A 109 1.17 -2.88 8.71
CA ALA A 109 1.02 -4.30 8.44
C ALA A 109 1.17 -5.14 9.72
N LEU A 110 2.16 -4.80 10.56
CA LEU A 110 2.40 -5.44 11.84
C LEU A 110 1.28 -5.18 12.85
N GLU A 111 0.77 -3.95 12.93
CA GLU A 111 -0.36 -3.55 13.78
C GLU A 111 -1.65 -4.27 13.38
N MET A 112 -1.92 -4.34 12.07
CA MET A 112 -3.14 -4.93 11.51
C MET A 112 -3.10 -6.46 11.45
N LYS A 113 -1.99 -7.09 11.84
CA LYS A 113 -1.78 -8.55 11.78
C LYS A 113 -1.95 -9.08 10.36
N GLU A 114 -1.30 -8.43 9.41
CA GLU A 114 -1.25 -8.83 8.00
C GLU A 114 0.11 -9.49 7.70
N PRO A 115 0.34 -10.76 8.10
CA PRO A 115 1.65 -11.38 8.03
C PRO A 115 2.21 -11.46 6.61
N ASP A 116 1.36 -11.68 5.61
CA ASP A 116 1.79 -11.74 4.20
C ASP A 116 2.32 -10.38 3.71
N VAL A 117 1.64 -9.29 4.06
CA VAL A 117 2.06 -7.94 3.68
C VAL A 117 3.31 -7.53 4.46
N ALA A 118 3.35 -7.82 5.76
CA ALA A 118 4.51 -7.56 6.60
C ALA A 118 5.74 -8.32 6.07
N GLY A 119 5.60 -9.60 5.73
CA GLY A 119 6.66 -10.39 5.12
C GLY A 119 7.18 -9.79 3.82
N ALA A 120 6.27 -9.39 2.91
CA ALA A 120 6.65 -8.76 1.65
C ALA A 120 7.38 -7.42 1.82
N LEU A 121 7.05 -6.65 2.86
CA LEU A 121 7.74 -5.41 3.21
C LEU A 121 9.11 -5.67 3.86
N LEU A 122 9.18 -6.64 4.77
CA LEU A 122 10.41 -7.06 5.45
C LEU A 122 11.45 -7.63 4.49
N ASP A 123 11.00 -8.37 3.47
CA ASP A 123 11.89 -8.94 2.45
C ASP A 123 12.60 -7.87 1.61
N LYS A 124 12.01 -6.67 1.48
CA LYS A 124 12.64 -5.52 0.81
C LYS A 124 13.61 -4.75 1.69
N GLU A 125 13.56 -4.94 3.01
CA GLU A 125 14.41 -4.22 3.95
C GLU A 125 15.70 -5.00 4.25
N GLU A 126 16.83 -4.30 4.22
CA GLU A 126 18.16 -4.87 4.45
C GLU A 126 18.88 -4.24 5.66
N SER A 127 18.36 -3.14 6.20
CA SER A 127 18.91 -2.45 7.36
C SER A 127 18.45 -3.10 8.66
N ILE A 128 19.36 -3.87 9.27
CA ILE A 128 19.15 -4.45 10.61
C ILE A 128 18.85 -3.35 11.65
N GLU A 129 19.50 -2.19 11.55
CA GLU A 129 19.31 -1.11 12.53
C GLU A 129 17.90 -0.53 12.47
N TYR A 130 17.39 -0.32 11.25
CA TYR A 130 16.00 0.09 11.05
C TYR A 130 15.03 -0.96 11.61
N LEU A 131 15.24 -2.26 11.31
CA LEU A 131 14.38 -3.34 11.80
C LEU A 131 14.38 -3.46 13.31
N LYS A 132 15.50 -3.20 13.98
CA LYS A 132 15.54 -3.10 15.45
C LYS A 132 14.68 -1.95 15.97
N GLY A 133 14.73 -0.78 15.32
CA GLY A 133 13.85 0.34 15.64
C GLY A 133 12.36 -0.02 15.52
N VAL A 134 12.00 -0.72 14.43
CA VAL A 134 10.65 -1.26 14.22
C VAL A 134 10.26 -2.24 15.33
N LEU A 135 11.17 -3.14 15.72
CA LEU A 135 10.95 -4.12 16.78
C LEU A 135 10.71 -3.45 18.14
N GLU A 136 11.56 -2.49 18.51
CA GLU A 136 11.40 -1.73 19.76
C GLU A 136 10.10 -0.93 19.79
N PHE A 137 9.76 -0.27 18.68
CA PHE A 137 8.47 0.41 18.53
C PHE A 137 7.30 -0.57 18.72
N SER A 138 7.35 -1.72 18.05
CA SER A 138 6.30 -2.74 18.08
C SER A 138 6.12 -3.34 19.48
N LYS A 139 7.22 -3.59 20.21
CA LYS A 139 7.21 -4.04 21.61
C LYS A 139 6.56 -3.00 22.53
N LYS A 140 6.98 -1.73 22.40
CA LYS A 140 6.43 -0.61 23.18
C LYS A 140 4.92 -0.46 23.01
N HIS A 141 4.40 -0.69 21.80
CA HIS A 141 2.97 -0.58 21.48
C HIS A 141 2.21 -1.91 21.60
N ARG A 142 2.85 -2.97 22.14
CA ARG A 142 2.24 -4.28 22.41
C ARG A 142 1.61 -4.93 21.16
N PHE A 143 2.35 -4.91 20.06
CA PHE A 143 1.97 -5.66 18.86
C PHE A 143 1.97 -7.17 19.14
N SER A 144 1.35 -7.95 18.25
CA SER A 144 1.21 -9.39 18.46
C SER A 144 2.57 -10.11 18.43
N GLU A 145 2.69 -11.20 19.20
CA GLU A 145 3.90 -12.05 19.20
C GLU A 145 4.26 -12.53 17.79
N GLU A 146 3.26 -12.82 16.95
CA GLU A 146 3.47 -13.18 15.55
C GLU A 146 4.12 -12.04 14.76
N SER A 147 3.62 -10.81 14.90
CA SER A 147 4.20 -9.62 14.28
C SER A 147 5.66 -9.40 14.72
N LEU A 148 5.94 -9.55 16.03
CA LEU A 148 7.31 -9.40 16.56
C LEU A 148 8.24 -10.47 15.99
N LYS A 149 7.76 -11.72 15.96
CA LYS A 149 8.50 -12.87 15.44
C LYS A 149 8.91 -12.68 13.98
N GLN A 150 8.04 -12.15 13.12
CA GLN A 150 8.39 -11.87 11.72
C GLN A 150 9.59 -10.91 11.59
N VAL A 151 9.61 -9.86 12.40
CA VAL A 151 10.72 -8.89 12.40
C VAL A 151 12.00 -9.53 12.94
N GLU A 152 11.91 -10.29 14.03
CA GLU A 152 13.05 -10.99 14.64
C GLU A 152 13.65 -12.04 13.68
N GLU A 153 12.82 -12.81 12.98
CA GLU A 153 13.24 -13.77 11.97
C GLU A 153 13.97 -13.09 10.81
N ARG A 154 13.46 -11.95 10.33
CA ARG A 154 14.14 -11.18 9.27
C ARG A 154 15.50 -10.66 9.72
N ILE A 155 15.59 -10.14 10.95
CA ILE A 155 16.86 -9.68 11.53
C ILE A 155 17.86 -10.83 11.62
N ALA A 156 17.44 -12.00 12.13
CA ALA A 156 18.29 -13.17 12.27
C ALA A 156 18.82 -13.67 10.91
N LYS A 157 17.95 -13.68 9.89
CA LYS A 157 18.32 -14.02 8.51
C LYS A 157 19.38 -13.07 7.94
N LEU A 158 19.19 -11.76 8.09
CA LEU A 158 20.18 -10.77 7.62
C LEU A 158 21.53 -10.88 8.36
N GLN A 159 21.52 -11.25 9.64
CA GLN A 159 22.75 -11.45 10.42
C GLN A 159 23.53 -12.67 9.95
N SER A 160 22.86 -13.79 9.64
CA SER A 160 23.52 -14.99 9.12
C SER A 160 24.09 -14.76 7.72
N GLU A 161 23.37 -14.07 6.85
CA GLU A 161 23.82 -13.68 5.50
C GLU A 161 25.09 -12.81 5.52
N LYS A 162 25.24 -11.93 6.52
CA LYS A 162 26.46 -11.11 6.68
C LYS A 162 27.66 -11.91 7.19
N ARG A 163 27.44 -12.88 8.07
CA ARG A 163 28.51 -13.75 8.59
C ARG A 163 29.08 -14.65 7.49
N GLY A 164 28.23 -15.26 6.67
CA GLY A 164 28.67 -16.14 5.57
C GLY A 164 29.34 -15.45 4.38
N LYS A 165 29.43 -14.11 4.36
CA LYS A 165 30.18 -13.34 3.35
C LYS A 165 31.58 -12.91 3.85
N SER A 166 31.89 -13.20 5.11
CA SER A 166 33.17 -12.81 5.75
C SER A 166 34.16 -13.98 5.85
N ASP A 167 33.76 -15.18 5.41
CA ASP A 167 34.56 -16.41 5.29
C ASP A 167 34.87 -16.69 3.81
#